data_AF-A0A9Q3IAG4-F1
#
_entry.id   AF-A0A9Q3IAG4-F1
#
_cell.length_a   1.000
_cell.length_b   1.000
_cell.length_c   1.000
_cell.angle_alpha   90.00
_cell.angle_beta   90.00
_cell.angle_gamma   90.00
#
_symmetry.space_group_name_H-M   'P 1'
#
loop_
_entity.id
_entity.type
_entity.pdbx_description
1 polymer ?
#
loop_
_entity_poly.entity_id
_entity_poly.type
_entity_poly.pdbx_seq_one_letter_code
_entity_poly.pdbx_strand_id
1 'polypeptide(L)'
;MTHNQIKIGCDRFGTPNPNKSSSKTVTLRKLNCPFRLYARKYANSTTWTLKVKNSEHSHDATENIMANPAFRKFNEQETSQIAQMSK
;
A
#
# COMPACT_ATOMS: atom_id res chain seq x y z
N MET A 1 -4.48 -23.82 8.29
CA MET A 1 -5.52 -22.89 7.82
C MET A 1 -5.02 -22.23 6.55
N THR A 2 -5.54 -22.58 5.38
CA THR A 2 -5.13 -21.95 4.12
C THR A 2 -5.80 -20.58 4.00
N HIS A 3 -5.01 -19.50 4.10
CA HIS A 3 -5.48 -18.13 3.92
C HIS A 3 -5.80 -17.88 2.44
N ASN A 4 -6.93 -18.42 1.97
CA ASN A 4 -7.39 -18.30 0.59
C ASN A 4 -8.04 -16.93 0.29
N GLN A 5 -7.90 -15.96 1.18
CA GLN A 5 -8.54 -14.64 1.08
C GLN A 5 -7.59 -13.54 1.54
N ILE A 6 -7.51 -12.48 0.74
CA ILE A 6 -6.73 -11.27 1.01
C ILE A 6 -7.66 -10.06 0.90
N LYS A 7 -7.57 -9.15 1.87
CA LYS A 7 -8.25 -7.86 1.84
C LYS A 7 -7.22 -6.77 1.59
N ILE A 8 -7.39 -6.03 0.51
CA ILE A 8 -6.49 -4.95 0.08
C ILE A 8 -7.26 -3.63 0.21
N GLY A 9 -6.58 -2.60 0.72
CA GLY A 9 -7.10 -1.24 0.81
C GLY A 9 -6.11 -0.24 0.22
N CYS A 10 -6.56 1.01 0.07
CA CYS A 10 -5.72 2.12 -0.33
C CYS A 10 -4.60 2.36 0.72
N ASP A 11 -3.46 2.90 0.30
CA ASP A 11 -2.37 3.31 1.18
C ASP A 11 -2.78 4.36 2.23
N ARG A 12 -3.82 5.15 1.92
CA ARG A 12 -4.46 6.10 2.85
C ARG A 12 -5.59 5.49 3.69
N PHE A 13 -5.74 4.16 3.70
CA PHE A 13 -6.73 3.45 4.52
C PHE A 13 -6.44 3.57 6.03
N GLY A 14 -7.52 3.54 6.82
CA GLY A 14 -7.51 3.58 8.27
C GLY A 14 -7.67 4.99 8.84
N THR A 15 -7.90 5.09 10.14
CA THR A 15 -8.15 6.37 10.80
C THR A 15 -6.85 7.15 11.03
N PRO A 16 -6.85 8.47 10.81
CA PRO A 16 -5.78 9.33 11.29
C PRO A 16 -5.66 9.18 12.82
N ASN A 17 -4.41 9.07 13.31
CA ASN A 17 -4.17 9.08 14.76
C ASN A 17 -3.94 10.52 15.20
N PRO A 18 -4.85 11.13 15.97
CA PRO A 18 -4.74 12.53 16.40
C PRO A 18 -3.55 12.77 17.34
N ASN A 19 -3.09 11.73 18.03
CA ASN A 19 -1.99 11.81 19.00
C ASN A 19 -0.61 11.62 18.36
N LYS A 20 -0.55 11.28 17.07
CA LYS A 20 0.71 11.29 16.32
C LYS A 20 0.82 12.62 15.58
N SER A 21 1.60 13.54 16.16
CA SER A 21 2.11 14.74 15.48
C SER A 21 3.06 14.31 14.35
N SER A 22 2.47 13.89 13.24
CA SER A 22 3.20 13.45 12.07
C SER A 22 3.83 14.67 11.39
N SER A 23 5.12 14.90 11.64
CA SER A 23 6.02 15.73 10.81
C SER A 23 6.12 15.21 9.35
N LYS A 24 5.58 14.01 9.07
CA LYS A 24 5.53 13.47 7.71
C LYS A 24 4.48 14.21 6.86
N THR A 25 4.88 14.50 5.63
CA THR A 25 4.17 15.16 4.54
C THR A 25 2.69 14.76 4.46
N VAL A 26 1.82 15.73 4.13
CA VAL A 26 0.34 15.58 4.07
C VAL A 26 -0.10 14.35 3.26
N THR A 27 0.65 14.00 2.22
CA THR A 27 0.42 12.84 1.35
C THR A 27 0.45 11.48 2.05
N LEU A 28 1.07 11.37 3.24
CA LEU A 28 1.15 10.13 4.02
C LEU A 28 0.05 9.96 5.06
N ARG A 29 -0.77 10.97 5.28
CA ARG A 29 -1.80 10.91 6.32
C ARG A 29 -2.86 9.91 5.90
N LYS A 30 -3.21 9.03 6.83
CA LYS A 30 -4.38 8.17 6.68
C LYS A 30 -5.62 9.05 6.65
N LEU A 31 -6.50 8.84 5.67
CA LEU A 31 -7.71 9.63 5.43
C LEU A 31 -8.99 8.81 5.61
N ASN A 32 -8.87 7.59 6.13
CA ASN A 32 -9.95 6.62 6.21
C ASN A 32 -10.61 6.37 4.83
N CYS A 33 -9.78 6.29 3.79
CA CYS A 33 -10.23 6.06 2.41
C CYS A 33 -11.08 4.77 2.33
N PRO A 34 -12.27 4.81 1.71
CA PRO A 34 -13.22 3.68 1.75
C PRO A 34 -12.93 2.59 0.72
N PHE A 35 -12.00 2.81 -0.22
CA PHE A 35 -11.63 1.84 -1.25
C PHE A 35 -11.26 0.47 -0.65
N ARG A 36 -11.92 -0.60 -1.14
CA ARG A 36 -11.62 -1.98 -0.73
C ARG A 36 -11.65 -2.95 -1.90
N LEU A 37 -10.62 -3.79 -1.97
CA LEU A 37 -10.44 -4.87 -2.94
C LEU A 37 -10.28 -6.19 -2.20
N TYR A 38 -10.94 -7.24 -2.67
CA TYR A 38 -10.89 -8.57 -2.09
C TYR A 38 -10.34 -9.53 -3.12
N ALA A 39 -9.30 -10.27 -2.77
CA ALA A 39 -8.78 -11.35 -3.59
C ALA A 39 -9.11 -12.68 -2.92
N ARG A 40 -9.66 -13.63 -3.68
CA ARG A 40 -9.93 -14.99 -3.23
C ARG A 40 -9.24 -15.98 -4.15
N LYS A 41 -8.50 -16.92 -3.58
CA LYS A 41 -7.94 -18.07 -4.29
C LYS A 41 -8.93 -19.22 -4.26
N TYR A 42 -9.16 -19.90 -5.39
CA TYR A 42 -9.94 -21.13 -5.38
C TYR A 42 -9.13 -22.25 -4.73
N ALA A 43 -9.79 -23.08 -3.93
CA ALA A 43 -9.15 -24.25 -3.34
C ALA A 43 -8.64 -25.14 -4.49
N ASN A 44 -7.35 -25.49 -4.45
CA ASN A 44 -6.67 -26.33 -5.44
C ASN A 44 -6.46 -25.71 -6.83
N SER A 45 -6.59 -24.39 -6.98
CA SER A 45 -6.27 -23.69 -8.22
C SER A 45 -5.10 -22.71 -8.04
N THR A 46 -4.42 -22.39 -9.13
CA THR A 46 -3.45 -21.27 -9.20
C THR A 46 -4.15 -19.92 -9.45
N THR A 47 -5.45 -19.94 -9.76
CA THR A 47 -6.22 -18.75 -10.13
C THR A 47 -6.76 -17.98 -8.92
N TRP A 48 -6.72 -16.66 -9.04
CA TRP A 48 -7.31 -15.71 -8.09
C TRP A 48 -8.48 -14.96 -8.73
N THR A 49 -9.54 -14.74 -7.95
CA THR A 49 -10.61 -13.80 -8.31
C THR A 49 -10.45 -12.54 -7.48
N LEU A 50 -10.40 -11.40 -8.15
CA LEU A 50 -10.37 -10.07 -7.55
C LEU A 50 -11.75 -9.45 -7.65
N LYS A 51 -12.29 -8.94 -6.54
CA LYS A 51 -13.56 -8.22 -6.48
C LYS A 51 -13.37 -6.88 -5.79
N VAL A 52 -13.68 -5.81 -6.51
CA VAL A 52 -13.80 -4.47 -5.91
C VAL A 52 -15.08 -4.44 -5.07
N LYS A 53 -14.94 -4.16 -3.78
CA LYS A 53 -16.05 -4.05 -2.82
C LYS A 53 -16.52 -2.61 -2.68
N ASN A 54 -15.59 -1.66 -2.77
CA ASN A 54 -15.87 -0.23 -2.92
C ASN A 54 -14.78 0.36 -3.83
N SER A 55 -15.19 1.02 -4.91
CA SER A 55 -14.32 1.66 -5.90
C SER A 55 -14.04 3.13 -5.61
N GLU A 56 -14.75 3.75 -4.67
CA GLU A 56 -14.61 5.17 -4.37
C GLU A 56 -13.37 5.47 -3.53
N HIS A 57 -12.75 6.61 -3.85
CA HIS A 57 -11.67 7.21 -3.08
C HIS A 57 -12.13 8.55 -2.52
N SER A 58 -11.73 8.84 -1.28
CA SER A 58 -12.02 10.12 -0.63
C SER A 58 -10.91 11.16 -0.89
N HIS A 59 -10.07 10.93 -1.90
CA HIS A 59 -8.93 11.75 -2.25
C HIS A 59 -8.49 11.45 -3.69
N ASP A 60 -7.75 12.37 -4.29
CA ASP A 60 -7.17 12.18 -5.61
C ASP A 60 -6.01 11.18 -5.60
N ALA A 61 -5.72 10.62 -6.77
CA ALA A 61 -4.55 9.79 -6.97
C ALA A 61 -3.28 10.61 -6.70
N THR A 62 -2.28 9.98 -6.08
CA THR A 62 -1.01 10.67 -5.82
C THR A 62 -0.17 10.67 -7.10
N GLU A 63 0.23 11.85 -7.58
CA GLU A 63 1.10 11.99 -8.76
C GLU A 63 2.53 11.49 -8.50
N ASN A 64 3.02 11.67 -7.28
CA ASN A 64 4.35 11.25 -6.85
C ASN A 64 4.27 10.01 -5.94
N ILE A 65 4.34 8.81 -6.52
CA ILE A 65 4.35 7.55 -5.76
C ILE A 65 5.52 7.48 -4.76
N MET A 66 6.65 8.11 -5.08
CA MET A 66 7.81 8.17 -4.19
C MET A 66 7.53 9.04 -2.96
N ALA A 67 6.41 9.74 -2.86
CA ALA A 67 6.01 10.40 -1.62
C ALA A 67 5.86 9.39 -0.47
N ASN A 68 5.47 8.13 -0.76
CA ASN A 68 5.35 7.08 0.26
C ASN A 68 6.69 6.37 0.51
N PRO A 69 7.24 6.42 1.75
CA PRO A 69 8.50 5.77 2.12
C PRO A 69 8.53 4.27 1.85
N ALA A 70 7.36 3.59 1.81
CA ALA A 70 7.29 2.18 1.47
C ALA A 70 7.81 1.91 0.04
N PHE A 71 7.60 2.85 -0.89
CA PHE A 71 8.08 2.75 -2.28
C PHE A 71 9.52 3.26 -2.47
N ARG A 72 10.15 3.83 -1.43
CA ARG A 72 11.57 4.21 -1.44
C ARG A 72 12.49 3.12 -0.94
N LYS A 73 11.96 1.95 -0.59
CA LYS A 73 12.78 0.84 -0.09
C LYS A 73 13.48 0.18 -1.26
N PHE A 74 14.80 0.27 -1.27
CA PHE A 74 15.65 -0.49 -2.18
C PHE A 74 15.64 -1.98 -1.78
N ASN A 75 15.74 -2.86 -2.77
CA ASN A 75 16.05 -4.26 -2.55
C ASN A 75 17.55 -4.44 -2.24
N GLU A 76 17.95 -5.64 -1.83
CA GLU A 76 19.34 -5.91 -1.41
C GLU A 76 20.36 -5.64 -2.53
N GLN A 77 20.00 -5.98 -3.78
CA GLN A 77 20.86 -5.77 -4.94
C GLN A 77 21.03 -4.28 -5.24
N GLU A 78 19.94 -3.52 -5.24
CA GLU A 78 19.94 -2.06 -5.40
C GLU A 78 20.73 -1.38 -4.29
N THR A 79 20.58 -1.85 -3.05
CA THR A 79 21.32 -1.34 -1.89
C THR A 79 22.83 -1.58 -2.07
N SER A 80 23.22 -2.77 -2.51
CA SER A 80 24.62 -3.10 -2.79
C SER A 80 25.19 -2.26 -3.94
N GLN A 81 24.41 -2.00 -4.99
CA GLN A 81 24.83 -1.19 -6.12
C GLN A 81 25.02 0.27 -5.73
N ILE A 82 24.10 0.85 -4.95
CA ILE A 82 24.22 2.21 -4.42
C ILE A 82 25.50 2.34 -3.58
N ALA A 83 25.77 1.37 -2.70
CA ALA A 83 26.97 1.37 -1.87
C ALA A 83 28.28 1.38 -2.69
N GLN A 84 28.31 0.70 -3.84
CA GLN A 84 29.45 0.70 -4.76
C GLN A 84 29.62 2.03 -5.51
N MET A 85 28.52 2.69 -5.86
CA MET A 85 28.53 3.98 -6.56
C MET A 85 28.87 5.16 -5.66
N SER A 86 28.65 5.04 -4.35
CA SER A 86 28.97 6.06 -3.35
C SER A 86 30.43 6.03 -2.86
N LYS A 87 31.31 5.30 -3.56
CA LYS A 87 32.73 5.11 -3.23
C LYS A 87 33.60 5.79 -4.27
#